data_AF-A0A101RKI2-F1
#
_entry.id   AF-A0A101RKI2-F1
#
_cell.length_a   1.000
_cell.length_b   1.000
_cell.length_c   1.000
_cell.angle_alpha   90.00
_cell.angle_beta   90.00
_cell.angle_gamma   90.00
#
_symmetry.space_group_name_H-M   'P 1'
#
loop_
_entity.id
_entity.type
_entity.pdbx_description
1 polymer ?
#
loop_
_entity_poly.entity_id
_entity_poly.type
_entity_poly.pdbx_seq_one_letter_code
_entity_poly.pdbx_strand_id
1 'polypeptide(L)'
;MSFTWRYLVRPDGDFCRIGNLDGSLDDVSDEELARLHPSDREEDQSARPCSRCGGELLLYWHGPLMTGVWMELCPACDGHRPAARAFIRWHRDADRDPKALPQLFEDWETETMHAHGWARAPQLAPPESPAPPRGLTPRGRG
;
A
#
# COMPACT_ATOMS: atom_id res chain seq x y z
N MET A 1 7.57 15.71 2.84
CA MET A 1 6.37 15.05 3.41
C MET A 1 6.45 13.60 2.99
N SER A 2 6.61 12.67 3.93
CA SER A 2 6.59 11.23 3.65
C SER A 2 5.13 10.81 3.46
N PHE A 3 4.80 10.29 2.29
CA PHE A 3 3.50 9.66 2.07
C PHE A 3 3.56 8.29 2.75
N THR A 4 3.03 8.20 3.96
CA THR A 4 2.97 6.95 4.74
C THR A 4 1.58 6.36 4.65
N TRP A 5 1.50 5.04 4.45
CA TRP A 5 0.23 4.32 4.40
C TRP A 5 0.04 3.54 5.70
N ARG A 6 -1.16 3.60 6.29
CA ARG A 6 -1.59 2.73 7.39
C ARG A 6 -2.48 1.62 6.81
N TYR A 7 -2.30 0.40 7.31
CA TYR A 7 -3.06 -0.77 6.86
C TYR A 7 -3.84 -1.35 8.04
N LEU A 8 -5.14 -1.56 7.86
CA LEU A 8 -6.00 -2.25 8.82
C LEU A 8 -6.40 -3.60 8.25
N VAL A 9 -6.02 -4.70 8.92
CA VAL A 9 -6.25 -6.07 8.45
C VAL A 9 -7.33 -6.74 9.28
N ARG A 10 -8.28 -7.38 8.60
CA ARG A 10 -9.36 -8.14 9.20
C ARG A 10 -8.99 -9.63 9.32
N PRO A 11 -9.65 -10.38 10.23
CA PRO A 11 -9.39 -11.81 10.43
C PRO A 11 -9.70 -12.71 9.22
N ASP A 12 -10.45 -12.25 8.23
CA ASP A 12 -10.73 -12.93 6.96
C ASP A 12 -9.66 -12.67 5.87
N GLY A 13 -8.81 -11.66 6.06
CA GLY A 13 -7.72 -11.32 5.13
C GLY A 13 -7.99 -10.03 4.37
N ASP A 14 -9.22 -9.52 4.46
CA ASP A 14 -9.57 -8.21 3.93
C ASP A 14 -8.80 -7.12 4.66
N PHE A 15 -8.53 -6.01 3.97
CA PHE A 15 -7.85 -4.89 4.58
C PHE A 15 -8.22 -3.55 3.93
N CYS A 16 -7.99 -2.49 4.68
CA CYS A 16 -8.08 -1.11 4.21
C CYS A 16 -6.70 -0.45 4.26
N ARG A 17 -6.37 0.34 3.23
CA ARG A 17 -5.18 1.20 3.20
C ARG A 17 -5.60 2.66 3.30
N ILE A 18 -5.10 3.36 4.32
CA ILE A 18 -5.46 4.75 4.64
C ILE A 18 -4.22 5.62 4.45
N GLY A 19 -4.37 6.74 3.75
CA GLY A 19 -3.29 7.70 3.55
C GLY A 19 -3.02 8.49 4.82
N ASN A 20 -1.78 8.43 5.32
CA ASN A 20 -1.29 9.25 6.43
C ASN A 20 -0.38 10.36 5.88
N LEU A 21 -1.01 11.38 5.33
CA LEU A 21 -0.36 12.46 4.59
C LEU A 21 0.41 13.45 5.48
N ASP A 22 -0.08 13.65 6.69
CA ASP A 22 0.34 14.67 7.64
C ASP A 22 0.93 14.08 8.93
N GLY A 23 1.05 12.75 9.01
CA GLY A 23 1.49 12.04 10.21
C GLY A 23 0.42 11.95 11.29
N SER A 24 -0.79 12.47 11.07
CA SER A 24 -1.87 12.49 12.07
C SER A 24 -2.30 11.10 12.54
N LEU A 25 -2.00 10.06 11.76
CA LEU A 25 -2.33 8.67 12.07
C LEU A 25 -1.19 7.87 12.70
N ASP A 26 -0.05 8.50 13.02
CA ASP A 26 1.12 7.81 13.59
C ASP A 26 0.87 7.38 15.04
N ASP A 27 0.16 8.20 15.82
CA ASP A 27 -0.18 7.92 17.22
C ASP A 27 -1.54 7.22 17.42
N VAL A 28 -2.24 6.91 16.32
CA VAL A 28 -3.57 6.31 16.35
C VAL A 28 -3.45 4.79 16.39
N SER A 29 -4.02 4.17 17.42
CA SER A 29 -4.07 2.71 17.55
C SER A 29 -4.93 2.07 16.45
N ASP A 30 -4.69 0.79 16.16
CA ASP A 30 -5.44 0.07 15.13
C ASP A 30 -6.94 -0.03 15.53
N GLU A 31 -7.27 -0.12 16.82
CA GLU A 31 -8.64 -0.12 17.34
C GLU A 31 -9.34 1.23 17.19
N GLU A 32 -8.60 2.35 17.32
CA GLU A 32 -9.14 3.69 17.06
C GLU A 32 -9.31 3.92 15.56
N LEU A 33 -8.34 3.49 14.77
CA LEU A 33 -8.39 3.60 13.31
C LEU A 33 -9.57 2.78 12.74
N ALA A 34 -9.84 1.60 13.28
CA ALA A 34 -11.01 0.78 12.91
C ALA A 34 -12.35 1.45 13.27
N ARG A 35 -12.40 2.26 14.33
CA ARG A 35 -13.60 3.02 14.72
C ARG A 35 -13.83 4.26 13.85
N LEU A 36 -12.75 4.89 13.37
CA LEU A 36 -12.80 6.06 12.50
C LEU A 36 -13.21 5.74 11.06
N HIS A 37 -12.99 4.49 10.63
CA HIS A 37 -13.37 4.02 9.31
C HIS A 37 -14.43 2.92 9.45
N PRO A 38 -15.68 3.26 9.87
CA PRO A 38 -16.75 2.29 9.90
C PRO A 38 -16.86 1.65 8.51
N SER A 39 -17.14 0.36 8.52
CA SER A 39 -17.18 -0.54 7.38
C SER A 39 -18.33 -0.24 6.42
N ASP A 40 -18.54 1.02 6.02
CA ASP A 40 -19.50 1.46 5.00
C ASP A 40 -19.09 1.02 3.57
N ARG A 41 -18.17 0.07 3.49
CA ARG A 41 -17.73 -0.57 2.25
C ARG A 41 -18.44 -1.91 2.04
N GLU A 42 -19.64 -2.09 2.59
CA GLU A 42 -20.49 -3.26 2.30
C GLU A 42 -21.26 -3.11 0.96
N GLU A 43 -21.44 -1.90 0.41
CA GLU A 43 -22.39 -1.72 -0.70
C GLU A 43 -21.85 -1.85 -2.14
N ASP A 44 -20.53 -1.90 -2.38
CA ASP A 44 -19.97 -2.02 -3.75
C ASP A 44 -18.81 -3.04 -3.88
N GLN A 45 -18.77 -4.03 -2.99
CA GLN A 45 -17.87 -5.21 -3.10
C GLN A 45 -18.62 -6.50 -3.42
N SER A 46 -19.72 -6.42 -4.17
CA SER A 46 -20.27 -7.63 -4.78
C SER A 46 -19.14 -8.27 -5.57
N ALA A 47 -18.72 -9.47 -5.16
CA ALA A 47 -17.51 -10.15 -5.61
C ALA A 47 -17.45 -10.16 -7.14
N ARG A 48 -16.76 -9.16 -7.71
CA ARG A 48 -16.67 -9.04 -9.17
C ARG A 48 -15.89 -10.25 -9.65
N PRO A 49 -16.41 -11.01 -10.62
CA PRO A 49 -15.63 -12.09 -11.21
C PRO A 49 -14.42 -11.49 -11.92
N CYS A 50 -13.32 -12.24 -11.95
CA CYS A 50 -12.12 -11.84 -12.65
C CYS A 50 -12.44 -11.54 -14.11
N SER A 51 -12.09 -10.35 -14.60
CA SER A 51 -12.37 -9.95 -15.98
C SER A 51 -11.67 -10.83 -17.01
N ARG A 52 -10.58 -11.52 -16.62
CA ARG A 52 -9.78 -12.39 -17.49
C ARG A 52 -10.33 -13.80 -17.62
N CYS A 53 -10.87 -14.37 -16.55
CA CYS A 53 -11.27 -15.80 -16.54
C CYS A 53 -12.67 -16.07 -15.97
N GLY A 54 -13.37 -15.06 -15.47
CA GLY A 54 -14.67 -15.18 -14.81
C GLY A 54 -14.62 -15.81 -13.41
N GLY A 55 -13.43 -16.18 -12.92
CA GLY A 55 -13.24 -16.83 -11.62
C GLY A 55 -13.32 -15.87 -10.44
N GLU A 56 -13.16 -16.40 -9.24
CA GLU A 56 -13.14 -15.62 -8.00
C GLU A 56 -11.89 -14.72 -7.91
N LEU A 57 -12.10 -13.48 -7.47
CA LEU A 57 -11.04 -12.54 -7.12
C LEU A 57 -10.78 -12.59 -5.61
N LEU A 58 -9.50 -12.61 -5.23
CA LEU A 58 -9.12 -12.39 -3.83
C LEU A 58 -9.09 -10.91 -3.49
N LEU A 59 -8.73 -10.07 -4.46
CA LEU A 59 -8.62 -8.65 -4.26
C LEU A 59 -8.94 -7.93 -5.57
N TYR A 60 -9.65 -6.83 -5.46
CA TYR A 60 -9.77 -5.85 -6.51
C TYR A 60 -9.47 -4.47 -5.90
N TRP A 61 -8.59 -3.72 -6.55
CA TRP A 61 -8.04 -2.49 -6.00
C TRP A 61 -8.07 -1.39 -7.06
N HIS A 62 -8.38 -0.16 -6.64
CA HIS A 62 -8.26 0.98 -7.54
C HIS A 62 -6.79 1.19 -7.87
N GLY A 63 -6.44 1.09 -9.15
CA GLY A 63 -5.12 1.52 -9.63
C GLY A 63 -4.91 3.02 -9.39
N PRO A 64 -3.76 3.57 -9.79
CA PRO A 64 -3.45 4.98 -9.57
C PRO A 64 -4.61 5.87 -10.04
N LEU A 65 -5.01 6.84 -9.20
CA LEU A 65 -6.26 7.63 -9.30
C LEU A 65 -6.57 8.19 -10.71
N MET A 66 -5.56 8.41 -11.55
CA MET A 66 -5.70 8.99 -12.89
C MET A 66 -5.87 7.94 -14.02
N THR A 67 -5.72 6.65 -13.74
CA THR A 67 -5.74 5.60 -14.77
C THR A 67 -7.14 5.03 -15.01
N GLY A 68 -8.03 5.11 -14.02
CA GLY A 68 -9.37 4.51 -14.09
C GLY A 68 -9.37 2.97 -14.17
N VAL A 69 -8.20 2.33 -14.01
CA VAL A 69 -8.05 0.88 -14.12
C VAL A 69 -8.17 0.24 -12.76
N TRP A 70 -8.89 -0.88 -12.73
CA TRP A 70 -8.96 -1.77 -11.60
C TRP A 70 -7.86 -2.81 -11.68
N MET A 71 -7.15 -2.98 -10.58
CA MET A 71 -6.13 -4.00 -10.41
C MET A 71 -6.77 -5.22 -9.75
N GLU A 72 -6.66 -6.37 -10.39
CA GLU A 72 -7.28 -7.62 -9.94
C GLU A 72 -6.21 -8.61 -9.47
N LEU A 73 -6.45 -9.27 -8.34
CA LEU A 73 -5.68 -10.43 -7.88
C LEU A 73 -6.53 -11.69 -8.04
N CYS A 74 -6.28 -12.43 -9.11
CA CYS A 74 -6.96 -13.69 -9.40
C CYS A 74 -6.00 -14.86 -9.16
N PRO A 75 -6.32 -15.83 -8.28
CA PRO A 75 -5.45 -16.98 -8.05
C PRO A 75 -5.17 -17.81 -9.29
N ALA A 76 -6.14 -17.94 -10.19
CA ALA A 76 -6.00 -18.70 -11.42
C ALA A 76 -5.10 -17.99 -12.44
N CYS A 77 -5.29 -16.68 -12.62
CA CYS A 77 -4.53 -15.92 -13.61
C CYS A 77 -3.16 -15.49 -13.10
N ASP A 78 -3.03 -15.10 -11.83
CA ASP A 78 -1.81 -14.47 -11.30
C ASP A 78 -0.92 -15.41 -10.47
N GLY A 79 -1.33 -16.66 -10.23
CA GLY A 79 -0.56 -17.60 -9.41
C GLY A 79 0.85 -17.93 -9.92
N HIS A 80 1.17 -17.56 -11.16
CA HIS A 80 2.50 -17.72 -11.77
C HIS A 80 3.40 -16.47 -11.59
N ARG A 81 2.83 -15.33 -11.21
CA ARG A 81 3.57 -14.07 -11.03
C ARG A 81 4.15 -14.03 -9.61
N PRO A 82 5.46 -13.76 -9.42
CA PRO A 82 6.11 -13.88 -8.11
C PRO A 82 5.42 -13.13 -6.97
N ALA A 83 5.13 -11.84 -7.14
CA ALA A 83 4.56 -11.01 -6.07
C ALA A 83 3.09 -11.38 -5.82
N ALA A 84 2.29 -11.50 -6.89
CA ALA A 84 0.91 -11.96 -6.76
C ALA A 84 0.80 -13.32 -6.08
N ARG A 85 1.66 -14.29 -6.43
CA ARG A 85 1.69 -15.62 -5.79
C ARG A 85 2.02 -15.54 -4.31
N ALA A 86 2.97 -14.70 -3.91
CA ALA A 86 3.29 -14.49 -2.50
C ALA A 86 2.08 -13.92 -1.75
N PHE A 87 1.40 -12.94 -2.34
CA PHE A 87 0.22 -12.33 -1.73
C PHE A 87 -0.97 -13.30 -1.63
N ILE A 88 -1.24 -14.08 -2.69
CA ILE A 88 -2.26 -15.14 -2.69
C ILE A 88 -2.01 -16.15 -1.56
N ARG A 89 -0.75 -16.53 -1.33
CA ARG A 89 -0.39 -17.46 -0.26
C ARG A 89 -0.65 -16.86 1.11
N TRP A 90 -0.20 -15.63 1.34
CA TRP A 90 -0.44 -14.93 2.59
C TRP A 90 -1.95 -14.78 2.86
N HIS A 91 -2.75 -14.42 1.87
CA HIS A 91 -4.19 -14.25 2.04
C HIS A 91 -4.91 -15.56 2.42
N ARG A 92 -4.42 -16.70 1.92
CA ARG A 92 -5.00 -18.02 2.23
C ARG A 92 -4.51 -18.62 3.53
N ASP A 93 -3.49 -18.03 4.14
CA ASP A 93 -2.91 -18.50 5.39
C ASP A 93 -3.75 -17.97 6.58
N ALA A 94 -4.22 -18.89 7.42
CA ALA A 94 -5.00 -18.55 8.60
C ALA A 94 -4.14 -17.92 9.70
N ASP A 95 -2.85 -18.24 9.73
CA ASP A 95 -1.87 -17.77 10.72
C ASP A 95 -1.01 -16.62 10.16
N ARG A 96 -1.48 -15.98 9.09
CA ARG A 96 -0.76 -14.91 8.38
C ARG A 96 -0.37 -13.77 9.32
N ASP A 97 0.87 -13.28 9.17
CA ASP A 97 1.35 -12.11 9.88
C ASP A 97 0.83 -10.82 9.21
N PRO A 98 0.00 -10.00 9.89
CA PRO A 98 -0.48 -8.73 9.34
C PRO A 98 0.64 -7.75 9.00
N LYS A 99 1.81 -7.85 9.66
CA LYS A 99 2.95 -6.97 9.41
C LYS A 99 3.61 -7.19 8.06
N ALA A 100 3.37 -8.33 7.42
CA ALA A 100 3.86 -8.62 6.07
C ALA A 100 3.00 -7.95 4.98
N LEU A 101 1.75 -7.57 5.29
CA LEU A 101 0.81 -7.03 4.31
C LEU A 101 1.34 -5.82 3.56
N PRO A 102 1.93 -4.77 4.21
CA PRO A 102 2.38 -3.59 3.49
C PRO A 102 3.36 -3.92 2.36
N GLN A 103 4.35 -4.76 2.63
CA GLN A 103 5.34 -5.16 1.63
C GLN A 103 4.71 -6.01 0.53
N LEU A 104 3.91 -7.02 0.90
CA LEU A 104 3.25 -7.92 -0.07
C LEU A 104 2.30 -7.17 -1.01
N PHE A 105 1.55 -6.23 -0.44
CA PHE A 105 0.65 -5.37 -1.20
C PHE A 105 1.45 -4.48 -2.16
N GLU A 106 2.50 -3.82 -1.70
CA GLU A 106 3.31 -2.94 -2.53
C GLU A 106 4.04 -3.67 -3.65
N ASP A 107 4.56 -4.87 -3.38
CA ASP A 107 5.19 -5.71 -4.39
C ASP A 107 4.18 -6.13 -5.46
N TRP A 108 2.99 -6.57 -5.05
CA TRP A 108 1.92 -6.94 -5.99
C TRP A 108 1.41 -5.73 -6.79
N GLU A 109 1.22 -4.59 -6.13
CA GLU A 109 0.79 -3.35 -6.77
C GLU A 109 1.82 -2.94 -7.82
N THR A 110 3.11 -2.97 -7.47
CA THR A 110 4.22 -2.66 -8.37
C THR A 110 4.30 -3.64 -9.54
N GLU A 111 4.22 -4.94 -9.28
CA GLU A 111 4.23 -5.98 -10.31
C GLU A 111 3.08 -5.79 -11.31
N THR A 112 1.89 -5.46 -10.82
CA THR A 112 0.69 -5.23 -11.66
C THR A 112 0.77 -3.92 -12.42
N MET A 113 1.26 -2.84 -11.81
CA MET A 113 1.57 -1.60 -12.52
C MET A 113 2.54 -1.86 -13.68
N HIS A 114 3.61 -2.61 -13.45
CA HIS A 114 4.58 -2.96 -14.50
C HIS A 114 3.96 -3.77 -15.64
N ALA A 115 3.05 -4.70 -15.35
CA ALA A 115 2.32 -5.43 -16.38
C ALA A 115 1.44 -4.53 -17.26
N HIS A 116 0.98 -3.39 -16.72
CA HIS A 116 0.26 -2.35 -17.45
C HIS A 116 1.17 -1.29 -18.10
N GLY A 117 2.49 -1.45 -18.03
CA GLY A 117 3.46 -0.48 -18.54
C GLY A 117 3.60 0.78 -17.69
N TRP A 118 3.13 0.74 -16.43
CA TRP A 118 3.31 1.82 -15.47
C TRP A 118 4.48 1.53 -14.54
N ALA A 119 5.08 2.60 -14.03
CA ALA A 119 6.09 2.53 -12.98
C ALA A 119 5.81 3.61 -11.95
N ARG A 120 6.14 3.35 -10.69
CA ARG A 120 6.14 4.39 -9.67
C ARG A 120 7.21 5.43 -10.04
N ALA A 121 6.88 6.71 -9.90
CA ALA A 121 7.88 7.76 -10.06
C ALA A 121 9.00 7.56 -9.02
N PRO A 122 10.28 7.75 -9.38
CA PRO A 122 11.35 7.75 -8.39
C PRO A 122 11.01 8.77 -7.30
N GLN A 123 11.02 8.36 -6.04
CA GLN A 123 10.96 9.34 -4.97
C GLN A 123 12.23 10.18 -5.05
N LEU A 124 12.08 11.48 -5.31
CA LEU A 124 13.18 12.42 -5.18
C LEU A 124 13.71 12.29 -3.76
N ALA A 125 14.96 11.83 -3.63
CA ALA A 125 15.66 11.88 -2.37
C ALA A 125 15.56 13.31 -1.83
N PRO A 126 15.34 13.50 -0.52
CA PRO A 126 15.40 14.82 0.08
C PRO A 126 16.70 15.49 -0.37
N PRO A 127 16.67 16.77 -0.84
CA PRO A 127 17.90 17.44 -1.21
C PRO A 127 18.85 17.33 -0.02
N GLU A 128 20.07 16.84 -0.29
CA GLU A 128 21.12 16.80 0.72
C GLU A 128 21.23 18.20 1.31
N SER A 129 21.01 18.31 2.61
CA SER A 129 21.10 19.61 3.28
C SER A 129 22.49 20.18 3.01
N PRO A 130 22.61 21.44 2.54
CA PRO A 130 23.92 22.01 2.26
C PRO A 130 24.76 21.95 3.54
N ALA A 131 25.99 21.47 3.41
CA ALA A 131 26.92 21.38 4.52
C ALA A 131 27.00 22.75 5.22
N PRO A 132 26.99 22.80 6.57
CA PRO A 132 27.09 24.06 7.28
C PRO A 132 28.37 24.79 6.84
N PRO A 133 28.32 26.09 6.55
CA PRO A 133 29.49 26.84 6.14
C PRO A 133 30.57 26.74 7.21
N ARG A 134 31.74 26.22 6.82
CA ARG A 134 32.92 26.19 7.69
C ARG A 134 33.43 27.61 7.89
N GLY A 135 33.31 28.11 9.12
CA GLY A 135 34.14 29.21 9.60
C GLY A 135 33.41 30.55 9.77
N LEU A 136 32.80 30.72 10.93
CA LEU A 136 32.78 32.02 11.60
C LEU A 136 33.37 31.82 12.98
N THR A 137 34.69 31.99 13.08
CA THR A 137 35.39 32.16 14.36
C THR A 137 34.71 33.29 15.15
N PRO A 138 34.42 33.11 16.45
CA PRO A 138 33.96 34.21 17.29
C PRO A 138 35.11 35.22 17.40
N ARG A 139 34.89 36.45 16.93
CA ARG A 139 35.77 37.57 17.27
C ARG A 139 35.59 37.86 18.77
N GLY A 140 36.56 37.45 19.57
CA GLY A 140 36.69 37.90 20.95
C GLY A 140 36.81 39.43 20.99
N ARG A 141 36.02 40.07 21.86
CA ARG A 141 36.23 41.46 22.24
C ARG A 141 37.31 41.49 23.32
N GLY A 142 38.41 42.16 23.01
CA GLY A 142 39.36 42.73 23.97
C GLY A 142 39.40 44.23 23.75
#